data_AF-A0A501PM81-F1
#
_entry.id   AF-A0A501PM81-F1
#
_cell.length_a   1.000
_cell.length_b   1.000
_cell.length_c   1.000
_cell.angle_alpha   90.00
_cell.angle_beta   90.00
_cell.angle_gamma   90.00
#
_symmetry.space_group_name_H-M   'P 1'
#
loop_
_entity.id
_entity.type
_entity.pdbx_description
1 polymer ?
#
loop_
_entity_poly.entity_id
_entity_poly.type
_entity_poly.pdbx_seq_one_letter_code
_entity_poly.pdbx_strand_id
1 'polypeptide(L)'
;MTDASRHSAPSSGPLARYYRRRAAGELREDPVQEQVMVRLQKLHEALKGYEEQFAPSARNNGRLFSRLLSRGKKPDFPTGFYIYGDVGRGKSMIMDLFFEEAPVNAKRRVHFHAFMLEIHAAIHEWRYMPAADRIARWGTDKDDPIPPLAKKVARESRLLCFDEFQVTDVTDAMILGRLFGELIRLGVVIVLTSNRVPDDLYIGGLNRELFLPTIAMLKDKMNVIALDGPTDYRLERMKGMPTYYHPLGEEATQALSEAFWRLTDHDVADRSKVGPEVLDVKGRKLTIPVADRGVAVVSFKKMCGAALGAADYLQIAWHYHTVIMVGIPKLGPHNRDEAKRFITFIDALYENNVKFLCCAEVPPEELYEEGHGHFEFQRTVSRLMEMQSQEYLAKGHAV
;
A
#
# COMPACT_ATOMS: atom_id res chain seq x y z
N MET A 1 17.65 -40.84 -6.15
CA MET A 1 18.38 -40.08 -7.20
C MET A 1 17.61 -38.82 -7.48
N THR A 2 17.94 -37.74 -6.77
CA THR A 2 17.32 -36.42 -6.85
C THR A 2 18.12 -35.56 -7.83
N ASP A 3 17.61 -35.40 -9.04
CA ASP A 3 18.09 -34.37 -9.96
C ASP A 3 17.19 -33.14 -9.79
N ALA A 4 17.52 -32.31 -8.79
CA ALA A 4 16.95 -30.98 -8.65
C ALA A 4 18.01 -30.01 -9.18
N SER A 5 17.80 -29.55 -10.40
CA SER A 5 18.58 -28.54 -11.10
C SER A 5 18.89 -27.34 -10.19
N ARG A 6 20.10 -27.29 -9.64
CA ARG A 6 20.66 -26.11 -8.97
C ARG A 6 20.84 -25.02 -10.03
N HIS A 7 19.82 -24.20 -10.22
CA HIS A 7 20.01 -22.92 -10.89
C HIS A 7 20.97 -22.12 -10.01
N SER A 8 22.16 -21.80 -10.51
CA SER A 8 23.11 -20.96 -9.79
C SER A 8 22.40 -19.64 -9.43
N ALA A 9 22.33 -19.32 -8.14
CA ALA A 9 21.72 -18.10 -7.67
C ALA A 9 22.34 -16.89 -8.39
N PRO A 10 21.53 -15.90 -8.83
CA PRO A 10 22.07 -14.73 -9.51
C PRO A 10 23.01 -13.94 -8.59
N SER A 11 24.02 -13.30 -9.17
CA SER A 11 25.02 -12.54 -8.41
C SER A 11 24.54 -11.14 -7.99
N SER A 12 23.52 -10.59 -8.66
CA SER A 12 22.94 -9.27 -8.38
C SER A 12 21.45 -9.21 -8.69
N GLY A 13 20.78 -8.16 -8.23
CA GLY A 13 19.35 -7.96 -8.46
C GLY A 13 18.46 -8.47 -7.31
N PRO A 14 17.14 -8.38 -7.50
CA PRO A 14 16.17 -8.60 -6.43
C PRO A 14 16.21 -10.03 -5.85
N LEU A 15 16.36 -11.06 -6.69
CA LEU A 15 16.44 -12.44 -6.20
C LEU A 15 17.75 -12.70 -5.44
N ALA A 16 18.87 -12.13 -5.90
CA ALA A 16 20.15 -12.23 -5.19
C ALA A 16 20.07 -11.58 -3.81
N ARG A 17 19.39 -10.43 -3.71
CA ARG A 17 19.16 -9.77 -2.42
C ARG A 17 18.22 -10.55 -1.50
N TYR A 18 17.15 -11.14 -2.05
CA TYR A 18 16.27 -12.03 -1.31
C TYR A 18 17.04 -13.20 -0.68
N TYR A 19 17.90 -13.86 -1.44
CA TYR A 19 18.75 -14.94 -0.90
C TYR A 19 19.76 -14.47 0.15
N ARG A 20 20.34 -13.27 -0.01
CA ARG A 20 21.22 -12.69 1.02
C ARG A 20 20.48 -12.45 2.34
N ARG A 21 19.27 -11.89 2.30
CA ARG A 21 18.45 -11.67 3.51
C ARG A 21 17.99 -12.98 4.15
N ARG A 22 17.69 -14.01 3.34
CA ARG A 22 17.45 -15.37 3.85
C ARG A 22 18.67 -15.96 4.55
N ALA A 23 19.85 -15.85 3.93
CA ALA A 23 21.10 -16.35 4.52
C ALA A 23 21.48 -15.61 5.81
N ALA A 24 21.11 -14.33 5.93
CA ALA A 24 21.28 -13.53 7.15
C ALA A 24 20.24 -13.85 8.26
N GLY A 25 19.24 -14.69 7.99
CA GLY A 25 18.16 -15.00 8.93
C GLY A 25 17.08 -13.92 9.04
N GLU A 26 17.13 -12.87 8.21
CA GLU A 26 16.14 -11.80 8.17
C GLU A 26 14.83 -12.24 7.48
N LEU A 27 14.92 -13.19 6.55
CA LEU A 27 13.78 -13.77 5.82
C LEU A 27 13.73 -15.28 6.00
N ARG A 28 12.52 -15.82 6.11
CA ARG A 28 12.28 -17.27 6.10
C ARG A 28 12.19 -17.79 4.67
N GLU A 29 12.34 -19.11 4.53
CA GLU A 29 12.13 -19.77 3.24
C GLU A 29 10.64 -19.77 2.90
N ASP A 30 10.32 -19.27 1.71
CA ASP A 30 8.97 -19.27 1.18
C ASP A 30 9.00 -19.57 -0.33
N PRO A 31 8.59 -20.78 -0.75
CA PRO A 31 8.62 -21.16 -2.16
C PRO A 31 7.76 -20.26 -3.06
N VAL A 32 6.67 -19.68 -2.52
CA VAL A 32 5.76 -18.81 -3.30
C VAL A 32 6.41 -17.43 -3.48
N GLN A 33 7.00 -16.86 -2.43
CA GLN A 33 7.77 -15.63 -2.56
C GLN A 33 8.96 -15.81 -3.51
N GLU A 34 9.70 -16.92 -3.40
CA GLU A 34 10.83 -17.22 -4.27
C GLU A 34 10.43 -17.28 -5.75
N GLN A 35 9.30 -17.92 -6.08
CA GLN A 35 8.77 -17.95 -7.45
C GLN A 35 8.45 -16.54 -7.99
N VAL A 36 7.87 -15.67 -7.17
CA VAL A 36 7.61 -14.27 -7.54
C VAL A 36 8.94 -13.53 -7.74
N MET A 37 9.90 -13.70 -6.83
CA MET A 37 11.23 -13.09 -6.93
C MET A 37 12.00 -13.54 -8.18
N VAL A 38 11.87 -14.81 -8.59
CA VAL A 38 12.44 -15.31 -9.86
C VAL A 38 11.86 -14.59 -11.07
N ARG A 39 10.54 -14.32 -11.08
CA ARG A 39 9.90 -13.57 -12.17
C ARG A 39 10.29 -12.10 -12.16
N LEU A 40 10.38 -11.48 -10.98
CA LEU A 40 10.87 -10.10 -10.83
C LEU A 40 12.35 -9.96 -11.19
N GLN A 41 13.18 -10.99 -10.99
CA GLN A 41 14.55 -11.01 -11.49
C GLN A 41 14.58 -10.96 -13.02
N LYS A 42 13.71 -11.70 -13.72
CA LYS A 42 13.62 -11.61 -15.18
C LYS A 42 13.25 -10.21 -15.65
N LEU A 43 12.34 -9.53 -14.93
CA LEU A 43 12.03 -8.13 -15.21
C LEU A 43 13.22 -7.21 -14.95
N HIS A 44 13.92 -7.38 -13.84
CA HIS A 44 15.14 -6.64 -13.53
C HIS A 44 16.15 -6.76 -14.69
N GLU A 45 16.37 -7.96 -15.23
CA GLU A 45 17.25 -8.16 -16.39
C GLU A 45 16.73 -7.43 -17.65
N ALA A 46 15.43 -7.51 -17.91
CA ALA A 46 14.80 -6.82 -19.05
C ALA A 46 14.84 -5.28 -18.94
N LEU A 47 14.99 -4.74 -17.73
CA LEU A 47 15.07 -3.30 -17.47
C LEU A 47 16.49 -2.74 -17.61
N LYS A 48 17.53 -3.57 -17.71
CA LYS A 48 18.92 -3.09 -17.87
C LYS A 48 19.06 -2.31 -19.19
N GLY A 49 19.52 -1.06 -19.10
CA GLY A 49 19.66 -0.16 -20.26
C GLY A 49 18.32 0.29 -20.88
N TYR A 50 17.19 0.04 -20.21
CA TYR A 50 15.86 0.36 -20.76
C TYR A 50 15.63 1.87 -20.93
N GLU A 51 16.10 2.67 -19.98
CA GLU A 51 15.94 4.13 -19.99
C GLU A 51 16.66 4.81 -21.18
N GLU A 52 17.78 4.24 -21.62
CA GLU A 52 18.59 4.75 -22.74
C GLU A 52 17.83 4.72 -24.08
N GLN A 53 16.83 3.85 -24.22
CA GLN A 53 15.98 3.76 -25.41
C GLN A 53 15.14 5.03 -25.62
N PHE A 54 14.92 5.80 -24.55
CA PHE A 54 14.09 7.01 -24.55
C PHE A 54 14.91 8.30 -24.45
N ALA A 55 16.23 8.21 -24.36
CA ALA A 55 17.10 9.38 -24.37
C ALA A 55 16.99 10.12 -25.72
N PRO A 56 16.92 11.47 -25.72
CA PRO A 56 16.95 12.24 -26.96
C PRO A 56 18.23 11.89 -27.72
N SER A 57 18.09 11.29 -28.89
CA SER A 57 19.23 10.81 -29.68
C SER A 57 20.15 11.99 -30.01
N ALA A 58 21.38 12.00 -29.47
CA ALA A 58 22.45 12.76 -30.07
C ALA A 58 22.56 12.32 -31.54
N ARG A 59 22.50 13.27 -32.48
CA ARG A 59 22.63 13.08 -33.93
C ARG A 59 23.67 12.01 -34.25
N ASN A 60 23.24 10.80 -34.60
CA ASN A 60 24.12 9.77 -35.10
C ASN A 60 23.58 9.26 -36.43
N ASN A 61 24.21 9.72 -37.52
CA ASN A 61 23.82 9.50 -38.91
C ASN A 61 23.88 8.02 -39.37
N GLY A 62 24.24 7.07 -38.48
CA GLY A 62 24.30 5.64 -38.79
C GLY A 62 23.01 4.83 -38.54
N ARG A 63 21.98 5.40 -37.89
CA ARG A 63 20.75 4.67 -37.48
C ARG A 63 19.62 4.68 -38.52
N LEU A 64 19.82 5.31 -39.68
CA LEU A 64 18.78 5.39 -40.73
C LEU A 64 18.56 4.05 -41.46
N PHE A 65 19.59 3.20 -41.59
CA PHE A 65 19.46 1.91 -42.29
C PHE A 65 18.78 0.80 -41.46
N SER A 66 18.86 0.82 -40.12
CA SER A 66 18.18 -0.18 -39.27
C SER A 66 16.68 0.10 -39.08
N ARG A 67 16.24 1.35 -39.31
CA ARG A 67 14.84 1.76 -39.26
C ARG A 67 14.03 1.34 -40.49
N LEU A 68 14.67 1.09 -41.64
CA LEU A 68 13.98 0.59 -42.83
C LEU A 68 13.66 -0.92 -42.75
N LEU A 69 14.42 -1.69 -41.97
CA LEU A 69 14.25 -3.14 -41.82
C LEU A 69 13.35 -3.57 -40.63
N SER A 70 12.88 -2.61 -39.81
CA SER A 70 12.07 -2.85 -38.61
C SER A 70 10.61 -2.37 -38.74
N ARG A 71 10.17 -2.12 -39.98
CA ARG A 71 8.85 -1.56 -40.31
C ARG A 71 7.74 -2.61 -40.13
N GLY A 72 7.41 -2.94 -38.88
CA GLY A 72 6.30 -3.84 -38.55
C GLY A 72 6.28 -4.39 -37.12
N LYS A 73 7.39 -4.34 -36.36
CA LYS A 73 7.38 -4.77 -34.95
C LYS A 73 7.12 -3.55 -34.05
N LYS A 74 6.00 -3.57 -33.33
CA LYS A 74 5.77 -2.66 -32.20
C LYS A 74 6.98 -2.80 -31.24
N PRO A 75 7.47 -1.72 -30.62
CA PRO A 75 8.49 -1.85 -29.59
C PRO A 75 7.96 -2.78 -28.50
N ASP A 76 8.70 -3.85 -28.23
CA ASP A 76 8.35 -4.84 -27.23
C ASP A 76 8.85 -4.34 -25.89
N PHE A 77 7.99 -3.60 -25.17
CA PHE A 77 8.33 -3.08 -23.85
C PHE A 77 8.23 -4.19 -22.80
N PRO A 78 9.11 -4.22 -21.78
CA PRO A 78 9.01 -5.18 -20.70
C PRO A 78 7.62 -5.16 -20.06
N THR A 79 7.00 -6.34 -19.95
CA THR A 79 5.67 -6.49 -19.35
C THR A 79 5.75 -6.36 -17.84
N GLY A 80 4.90 -5.51 -17.29
CA GLY A 80 4.75 -5.29 -15.86
C GLY A 80 4.14 -6.47 -15.09
N PHE A 81 3.92 -6.29 -13.79
CA PHE A 81 3.33 -7.33 -12.92
C PHE A 81 2.15 -6.82 -12.10
N TYR A 82 1.14 -7.67 -11.95
CA TYR A 82 0.08 -7.54 -10.96
C TYR A 82 0.28 -8.64 -9.93
N ILE A 83 0.84 -8.29 -8.76
CA ILE A 83 1.11 -9.22 -7.67
C ILE A 83 -0.03 -9.09 -6.68
N TYR A 84 -0.77 -10.16 -6.46
CA TYR A 84 -1.87 -10.17 -5.51
C TYR A 84 -1.71 -11.24 -4.46
N GLY A 85 -2.39 -11.04 -3.34
CA GLY A 85 -2.57 -12.08 -2.34
C GLY A 85 -3.03 -11.46 -1.02
N ASP A 86 -3.38 -12.29 -0.06
CA ASP A 86 -3.92 -11.80 1.20
C ASP A 86 -2.97 -10.85 1.97
N VAL A 87 -3.53 -10.23 3.00
CA VAL A 87 -2.79 -9.43 3.98
C VAL A 87 -1.66 -10.28 4.60
N GLY A 88 -0.49 -9.68 4.78
CA GLY A 88 0.62 -10.30 5.51
C GLY A 88 1.46 -11.31 4.74
N ARG A 89 1.22 -11.49 3.43
CA ARG A 89 2.00 -12.40 2.57
C ARG A 89 3.38 -11.88 2.14
N GLY A 90 3.73 -10.64 2.50
CA GLY A 90 5.04 -10.03 2.17
C GLY A 90 5.09 -9.28 0.83
N LYS A 91 3.94 -8.89 0.26
CA LYS A 91 3.86 -8.14 -1.02
C LYS A 91 4.71 -6.87 -1.02
N SER A 92 4.59 -6.03 0.02
CA SER A 92 5.36 -4.79 0.15
C SER A 92 6.86 -5.07 0.25
N MET A 93 7.27 -6.13 0.97
CA MET A 93 8.68 -6.54 1.06
C MET A 93 9.24 -6.98 -0.29
N ILE A 94 8.49 -7.78 -1.06
CA ILE A 94 8.86 -8.16 -2.42
C ILE A 94 8.99 -6.93 -3.32
N MET A 95 8.05 -5.98 -3.19
CA MET A 95 8.10 -4.71 -3.91
C MET A 95 9.32 -3.87 -3.50
N ASP A 96 9.68 -3.81 -2.21
CA ASP A 96 10.90 -3.14 -1.70
C ASP A 96 12.14 -3.72 -2.41
N LEU A 97 12.30 -5.05 -2.34
CA LEU A 97 13.47 -5.74 -2.89
C LEU A 97 13.61 -5.51 -4.39
N PHE A 98 12.50 -5.53 -5.13
CA PHE A 98 12.49 -5.23 -6.56
C PHE A 98 12.80 -3.76 -6.83
N PHE A 99 12.09 -2.83 -6.18
CA PHE A 99 12.22 -1.41 -6.45
C PHE A 99 13.63 -0.91 -6.17
N GLU A 100 14.24 -1.33 -5.06
CA GLU A 100 15.59 -0.92 -4.68
C GLU A 100 16.63 -1.39 -5.70
N GLU A 101 16.51 -2.63 -6.19
CA GLU A 101 17.45 -3.23 -7.14
C GLU A 101 17.13 -2.92 -8.61
N ALA A 102 15.98 -2.31 -8.94
CA ALA A 102 15.59 -2.03 -10.31
C ALA A 102 16.61 -1.11 -11.02
N PRO A 103 17.16 -1.51 -12.19
CA PRO A 103 18.25 -0.80 -12.87
C PRO A 103 17.73 0.35 -13.76
N VAL A 104 16.85 1.17 -13.18
CA VAL A 104 16.20 2.32 -13.84
C VAL A 104 16.32 3.51 -12.89
N ASN A 105 16.79 4.66 -13.38
CA ASN A 105 16.93 5.85 -12.55
C ASN A 105 15.60 6.60 -12.44
N ALA A 106 14.90 6.76 -13.56
CA ALA A 106 13.54 7.28 -13.59
C ALA A 106 12.53 6.24 -13.07
N LYS A 107 12.55 5.96 -11.78
CA LYS A 107 11.61 5.06 -11.09
C LYS A 107 10.90 5.77 -9.95
N ARG A 108 9.63 5.44 -9.75
CA ARG A 108 8.82 5.98 -8.65
C ARG A 108 8.01 4.86 -8.01
N ARG A 109 7.96 4.91 -6.68
CA ARG A 109 7.10 4.06 -5.87
C ARG A 109 6.14 4.93 -5.07
N VAL A 110 4.86 4.56 -5.03
CA VAL A 110 3.81 5.37 -4.41
C VAL A 110 2.59 4.50 -4.09
N HIS A 111 1.86 4.83 -3.01
CA HIS A 111 0.54 4.24 -2.76
C HIS A 111 -0.44 4.65 -3.86
N PHE A 112 -1.29 3.71 -4.32
CA PHE A 112 -2.17 3.97 -5.46
C PHE A 112 -3.11 5.17 -5.25
N HIS A 113 -3.72 5.29 -4.08
CA HIS A 113 -4.63 6.40 -3.78
C HIS A 113 -3.93 7.77 -3.83
N ALA A 114 -2.72 7.88 -3.26
CA ALA A 114 -1.93 9.11 -3.30
C ALA A 114 -1.61 9.53 -4.74
N PHE A 115 -1.28 8.57 -5.60
CA PHE A 115 -1.09 8.83 -7.03
C PHE A 115 -2.37 9.32 -7.71
N MET A 116 -3.52 8.70 -7.41
CA MET A 116 -4.79 9.13 -8.00
C MET A 116 -5.16 10.55 -7.58
N LEU A 117 -4.91 10.95 -6.34
CA LEU A 117 -5.09 12.34 -5.89
C LEU A 117 -4.25 13.33 -6.71
N GLU A 118 -2.98 13.01 -7.00
CA GLU A 118 -2.13 13.83 -7.87
C GLU A 118 -2.67 13.92 -9.30
N ILE A 119 -3.17 12.81 -9.84
CA ILE A 119 -3.78 12.76 -11.17
C ILE A 119 -5.05 13.61 -11.23
N HIS A 120 -5.93 13.50 -10.23
CA HIS A 120 -7.14 14.31 -10.15
C HIS A 120 -6.83 15.80 -10.02
N ALA A 121 -5.85 16.16 -9.19
CA ALA A 121 -5.40 17.54 -9.06
C ALA A 121 -4.86 18.09 -10.40
N ALA A 122 -4.09 17.29 -11.13
CA ALA A 122 -3.57 17.67 -12.46
C ALA A 122 -4.69 17.80 -13.51
N ILE A 123 -5.69 16.92 -13.48
CA ILE A 123 -6.87 16.99 -14.36
C ILE A 123 -7.71 18.23 -14.03
N HIS A 124 -7.89 18.53 -12.75
CA HIS A 124 -8.58 19.74 -12.31
C HIS A 124 -7.83 20.99 -12.80
N GLU A 125 -6.53 21.09 -12.54
CA GLU A 125 -5.68 22.18 -13.02
C GLU A 125 -5.81 22.34 -14.55
N TRP A 126 -5.76 21.25 -15.31
CA TRP A 126 -5.94 21.26 -16.77
C TRP A 126 -7.27 21.89 -17.21
N ARG A 127 -8.38 21.48 -16.58
CA ARG A 127 -9.73 21.92 -16.96
C ARG A 127 -9.92 23.43 -16.77
N TYR A 128 -9.30 24.00 -15.75
CA TYR A 128 -9.42 25.43 -15.43
C TYR A 128 -8.27 26.29 -16.00
N MET A 129 -7.27 25.67 -16.63
CA MET A 129 -6.15 26.38 -17.25
C MET A 129 -6.54 26.99 -18.60
N PRO A 130 -6.17 28.26 -18.89
CA PRO A 130 -6.35 28.86 -20.20
C PRO A 130 -5.70 28.05 -21.33
N ALA A 131 -6.30 28.03 -22.52
CA ALA A 131 -5.80 27.25 -23.65
C ALA A 131 -4.35 27.58 -24.03
N ALA A 132 -3.96 28.86 -23.97
CA ALA A 132 -2.60 29.31 -24.24
C ALA A 132 -1.58 28.68 -23.27
N ASP A 133 -1.91 28.60 -21.99
CA ASP A 133 -1.05 28.01 -20.95
C ASP A 133 -0.96 26.49 -21.10
N ARG A 134 -2.06 25.84 -21.52
CA ARG A 134 -2.06 24.40 -21.84
C ARG A 134 -1.09 24.07 -22.97
N ILE A 135 -1.12 24.87 -24.04
CA ILE A 135 -0.19 24.72 -25.17
C ILE A 135 1.26 24.95 -24.70
N ALA A 136 1.51 26.00 -23.93
CA ALA A 136 2.85 26.32 -23.45
C ALA A 136 3.46 25.22 -22.56
N ARG A 137 2.67 24.66 -21.64
CA ARG A 137 3.16 23.70 -20.64
C ARG A 137 3.13 22.23 -21.12
N TRP A 138 2.19 21.89 -21.99
CA TRP A 138 1.91 20.49 -22.37
C TRP A 138 1.92 20.22 -23.87
N GLY A 139 2.03 21.27 -24.69
CA GLY A 139 2.11 21.17 -26.15
C GLY A 139 0.78 20.84 -26.83
N THR A 140 -0.36 20.95 -26.14
CA THR A 140 -1.69 20.71 -26.70
C THR A 140 -2.78 21.41 -25.87
N ASP A 141 -3.89 21.77 -26.51
CA ASP A 141 -5.09 22.37 -25.92
C ASP A 141 -6.31 21.44 -25.92
N LYS A 142 -6.14 20.18 -26.36
CA LYS A 142 -7.22 19.20 -26.46
C LYS A 142 -7.96 19.03 -25.13
N ASP A 143 -9.27 18.81 -25.20
CA ASP A 143 -10.12 18.69 -24.01
C ASP A 143 -9.74 17.51 -23.11
N ASP A 144 -9.16 16.45 -23.69
CA ASP A 144 -8.78 15.25 -22.96
C ASP A 144 -7.44 15.42 -22.21
N PRO A 145 -7.46 15.48 -20.85
CA PRO A 145 -6.25 15.69 -20.06
C PRO A 145 -5.37 14.44 -19.93
N ILE A 146 -5.89 13.25 -20.27
CA ILE A 146 -5.20 11.98 -19.95
C ILE A 146 -3.92 11.78 -20.79
N PRO A 147 -3.94 11.90 -22.13
CA PRO A 147 -2.71 11.75 -22.92
C PRO A 147 -1.58 12.71 -22.57
N PRO A 148 -1.80 14.04 -22.39
CA PRO A 148 -0.71 14.94 -21.98
C PRO A 148 -0.21 14.65 -20.56
N LEU A 149 -1.09 14.27 -19.63
CA LEU A 149 -0.70 13.87 -18.28
C LEU A 149 0.15 12.60 -18.27
N ALA A 150 -0.27 11.57 -19.02
CA ALA A 150 0.49 10.33 -19.18
C ALA A 150 1.89 10.59 -19.77
N LYS A 151 2.02 11.51 -20.73
CA LYS A 151 3.33 11.93 -21.26
C LYS A 151 4.21 12.59 -20.21
N LYS A 152 3.66 13.42 -19.33
CA LYS A 152 4.43 14.00 -18.21
C LYS A 152 4.90 12.92 -17.26
N VAL A 153 3.99 12.07 -16.77
CA VAL A 153 4.34 10.96 -15.87
C VAL A 153 5.39 10.06 -16.51
N ALA A 154 5.25 9.73 -17.79
CA ALA A 154 6.23 8.94 -18.51
C ALA A 154 7.61 9.65 -18.57
N ARG A 155 7.68 10.97 -18.77
CA ARG A 155 8.97 11.69 -18.75
C ARG A 155 9.66 11.63 -17.39
N GLU A 156 8.88 11.59 -16.31
CA GLU A 156 9.37 11.57 -14.92
C GLU A 156 9.66 10.14 -14.44
N SER A 157 9.00 9.12 -14.99
CA SER A 157 9.11 7.74 -14.53
C SER A 157 8.90 6.73 -15.66
N ARG A 158 9.89 5.85 -15.85
CA ARG A 158 9.85 4.67 -16.73
C ARG A 158 9.43 3.40 -16.00
N LEU A 159 9.59 3.37 -14.68
CA LEU A 159 9.09 2.32 -13.81
C LEU A 159 8.19 2.94 -12.74
N LEU A 160 6.93 2.49 -12.69
CA LEU A 160 5.97 2.84 -11.64
C LEU A 160 5.66 1.60 -10.81
N CYS A 161 5.96 1.68 -9.53
CA CYS A 161 5.60 0.66 -8.55
C CYS A 161 4.47 1.20 -7.67
N PHE A 162 3.29 0.60 -7.76
CA PHE A 162 2.17 0.96 -6.90
C PHE A 162 2.01 -0.07 -5.78
N ASP A 163 1.95 0.43 -4.55
CA ASP A 163 1.49 -0.35 -3.41
C ASP A 163 -0.01 -0.16 -3.19
N GLU A 164 -0.63 -1.20 -2.63
CA GLU A 164 -2.04 -1.18 -2.19
C GLU A 164 -3.00 -0.77 -3.32
N PHE A 165 -2.82 -1.39 -4.48
CA PHE A 165 -3.68 -1.15 -5.62
C PHE A 165 -5.10 -1.64 -5.36
N GLN A 166 -6.00 -0.70 -5.10
CA GLN A 166 -7.42 -0.93 -4.88
C GLN A 166 -8.23 0.19 -5.53
N VAL A 167 -9.40 -0.16 -6.06
CA VAL A 167 -10.31 0.80 -6.70
C VAL A 167 -11.65 0.71 -6.00
N THR A 168 -12.01 1.79 -5.32
CA THR A 168 -13.27 1.92 -4.57
C THR A 168 -14.12 3.08 -5.08
N ASP A 169 -13.49 4.11 -5.65
CA ASP A 169 -14.15 5.31 -6.15
C ASP A 169 -14.48 5.21 -7.65
N VAL A 170 -15.66 5.72 -8.04
CA VAL A 170 -16.13 5.73 -9.44
C VAL A 170 -15.27 6.63 -10.34
N THR A 171 -14.76 7.74 -9.83
CA THR A 171 -13.93 8.68 -10.58
C THR A 171 -12.59 8.05 -10.92
N ASP A 172 -12.00 7.29 -10.00
CA ASP A 172 -10.80 6.52 -10.24
C ASP A 172 -11.04 5.45 -11.31
N ALA A 173 -12.12 4.69 -11.17
CA ALA A 173 -12.50 3.64 -12.10
C ALA A 173 -12.62 4.16 -13.55
N MET A 174 -13.19 5.36 -13.75
CA MET A 174 -13.37 5.98 -15.06
C MET A 174 -12.06 6.44 -15.72
N ILE A 175 -11.04 6.79 -14.95
CA ILE A 175 -9.77 7.34 -15.46
C ILE A 175 -8.74 6.24 -15.66
N LEU A 176 -8.71 5.26 -14.76
CA LEU A 176 -7.61 4.33 -14.58
C LEU A 176 -7.24 3.55 -15.85
N GLY A 177 -8.22 2.94 -16.51
CA GLY A 177 -7.98 2.14 -17.72
C GLY A 177 -7.35 2.95 -18.84
N ARG A 178 -7.81 4.20 -19.01
CA ARG A 178 -7.28 5.13 -20.02
C ARG A 178 -5.87 5.59 -19.67
N LEU A 179 -5.64 5.95 -18.41
CA LEU A 179 -4.33 6.40 -17.94
C LEU A 179 -3.28 5.28 -18.06
N PHE A 180 -3.57 4.09 -17.55
CA PHE A 180 -2.63 2.96 -17.62
C PHE A 180 -2.39 2.51 -19.06
N GLY A 181 -3.44 2.48 -19.90
CA GLY A 181 -3.29 2.21 -21.32
C GLY A 181 -2.32 3.17 -22.02
N GLU A 182 -2.44 4.47 -21.74
CA GLU A 182 -1.51 5.48 -22.28
C GLU A 182 -0.09 5.34 -21.71
N LEU A 183 0.07 5.09 -20.41
CA LEU A 183 1.37 4.89 -19.77
C LEU A 183 2.11 3.68 -20.37
N ILE A 184 1.42 2.54 -20.51
CA ILE A 184 1.97 1.33 -21.13
C ILE A 184 2.35 1.59 -22.59
N ARG A 185 1.51 2.32 -23.34
CA ARG A 185 1.79 2.71 -24.73
C ARG A 185 3.02 3.62 -24.85
N LEU A 186 3.29 4.43 -23.82
CA LEU A 186 4.47 5.29 -23.71
C LEU A 186 5.72 4.56 -23.17
N GLY A 187 5.63 3.25 -22.94
CA GLY A 187 6.75 2.43 -22.47
C GLY A 187 6.99 2.54 -20.96
N VAL A 188 6.01 2.98 -20.17
CA VAL A 188 6.11 2.91 -18.71
C VAL A 188 5.81 1.48 -18.25
N VAL A 189 6.75 0.88 -17.54
CA VAL A 189 6.59 -0.43 -16.91
C VAL A 189 5.90 -0.24 -15.57
N ILE A 190 4.82 -1.00 -15.32
CA ILE A 190 4.01 -0.88 -14.10
C ILE A 190 4.13 -2.17 -13.29
N VAL A 191 4.37 -2.05 -11.98
CA VAL A 191 4.31 -3.16 -11.03
C VAL A 191 3.30 -2.79 -9.95
N LEU A 192 2.36 -3.69 -9.65
CA LEU A 192 1.27 -3.46 -8.70
C LEU A 192 1.33 -4.52 -7.59
N THR A 193 1.10 -4.11 -6.35
CA THR A 193 0.70 -5.02 -5.27
C THR A 193 -0.76 -4.79 -4.89
N SER A 194 -1.55 -5.85 -4.72
CA SER A 194 -2.96 -5.75 -4.32
C SER A 194 -3.35 -6.84 -3.31
N ASN A 195 -4.35 -6.58 -2.48
CA ASN A 195 -5.04 -7.60 -1.67
C ASN A 195 -6.14 -8.32 -2.45
N ARG A 196 -6.43 -7.90 -3.69
CA ARG A 196 -7.53 -8.41 -4.50
C ARG A 196 -7.00 -9.02 -5.78
N VAL A 197 -7.67 -10.07 -6.27
CA VAL A 197 -7.46 -10.52 -7.64
C VAL A 197 -8.00 -9.46 -8.62
N PRO A 198 -7.49 -9.38 -9.87
CA PRO A 198 -7.97 -8.40 -10.83
C PRO A 198 -9.49 -8.44 -11.04
N ASP A 199 -10.08 -9.64 -11.03
CA ASP A 199 -11.53 -9.81 -11.23
C ASP A 199 -12.37 -9.25 -10.08
N ASP A 200 -11.81 -9.08 -8.89
CA ASP A 200 -12.48 -8.53 -7.71
C ASP A 200 -12.27 -7.02 -7.56
N LEU A 201 -11.51 -6.39 -8.47
CA LEU A 201 -11.36 -4.95 -8.47
C LEU A 201 -12.71 -4.27 -8.73
N TYR A 202 -12.98 -3.24 -7.93
CA TYR A 202 -14.21 -2.44 -8.00
C TYR A 202 -15.49 -3.29 -7.88
N ILE A 203 -15.42 -4.45 -7.21
CA ILE A 203 -16.58 -5.28 -6.93
C ILE A 203 -17.62 -4.50 -6.13
N GLY A 204 -18.90 -4.60 -6.52
CA GLY A 204 -19.98 -3.80 -5.93
C GLY A 204 -19.94 -2.30 -6.25
N GLY A 205 -18.94 -1.84 -7.02
CA GLY A 205 -18.83 -0.44 -7.45
C GLY A 205 -19.97 0.00 -8.38
N LEU A 206 -20.26 1.30 -8.35
CA LEU A 206 -21.30 1.91 -9.18
C LEU A 206 -20.97 1.72 -10.68
N ASN A 207 -21.90 1.17 -11.44
CA ASN A 207 -21.72 0.88 -12.87
C ASN A 207 -20.43 0.09 -13.18
N ARG A 208 -20.10 -0.92 -12.35
CA ARG A 208 -18.90 -1.76 -12.50
C ARG A 208 -18.67 -2.31 -13.90
N GLU A 209 -19.73 -2.52 -14.69
CA GLU A 209 -19.64 -2.93 -16.10
C GLU A 209 -18.73 -2.01 -16.93
N LEU A 210 -18.73 -0.71 -16.65
CA LEU A 210 -17.85 0.27 -17.30
C LEU A 210 -16.37 0.08 -16.95
N PHE A 211 -16.07 -0.60 -15.84
CA PHE A 211 -14.72 -0.88 -15.36
C PHE A 211 -14.18 -2.24 -15.85
N LEU A 212 -15.05 -3.16 -16.29
CA LEU A 212 -14.64 -4.46 -16.84
C LEU A 212 -13.58 -4.37 -17.96
N PRO A 213 -13.63 -3.40 -18.90
CA PRO A 213 -12.56 -3.23 -19.89
C PRO A 213 -11.19 -2.92 -19.27
N THR A 214 -11.15 -2.21 -18.15
CA THR A 214 -9.90 -1.95 -17.41
C THR A 214 -9.35 -3.23 -16.82
N ILE A 215 -10.21 -4.06 -16.20
CA ILE A 215 -9.81 -5.37 -15.68
C ILE A 215 -9.25 -6.26 -16.80
N ALA A 216 -9.92 -6.31 -17.94
CA ALA A 216 -9.47 -7.05 -19.11
C ALA A 216 -8.10 -6.55 -19.61
N MET A 217 -7.91 -5.22 -19.67
CA MET A 217 -6.64 -4.61 -20.04
C MET A 217 -5.52 -4.98 -19.07
N LEU A 218 -5.76 -4.94 -17.75
CA LEU A 218 -4.76 -5.35 -16.76
C LEU A 218 -4.35 -6.81 -16.93
N LYS A 219 -5.31 -7.71 -17.16
CA LYS A 219 -5.04 -9.16 -17.39
C LYS A 219 -4.30 -9.43 -18.71
N ASP A 220 -4.53 -8.62 -19.74
CA ASP A 220 -3.85 -8.75 -21.04
C ASP A 220 -2.45 -8.12 -21.06
N LYS A 221 -2.27 -6.98 -20.38
CA LYS A 221 -1.05 -6.18 -20.46
C LYS A 221 -0.06 -6.40 -19.30
N MET A 222 -0.43 -7.21 -18.32
CA MET A 222 0.41 -7.45 -17.14
C MET A 222 0.52 -8.93 -16.83
N ASN A 223 1.66 -9.32 -16.27
CA ASN A 223 1.83 -10.66 -15.71
C ASN A 223 1.14 -10.71 -14.34
N VAL A 224 0.00 -11.41 -14.26
CA VAL A 224 -0.73 -11.61 -13.01
C VAL A 224 -0.13 -12.77 -12.22
N ILE A 225 0.24 -12.55 -10.96
CA ILE A 225 0.83 -13.57 -10.09
C ILE A 225 0.23 -13.53 -8.69
N ALA A 226 -0.13 -14.71 -8.19
CA ALA A 226 -0.52 -14.93 -6.81
C ALA A 226 0.69 -15.00 -5.87
N LEU A 227 0.57 -14.38 -4.70
CA LEU A 227 1.44 -14.50 -3.54
C LEU A 227 0.65 -15.12 -2.38
N ASP A 228 -0.03 -16.23 -2.65
CA ASP A 228 -0.93 -16.91 -1.72
C ASP A 228 -0.23 -18.11 -1.06
N GLY A 229 0.85 -17.83 -0.33
CA GLY A 229 1.45 -18.82 0.57
C GLY A 229 0.61 -19.03 1.84
N PRO A 230 0.70 -20.17 2.54
CA PRO A 230 -0.07 -20.43 3.75
C PRO A 230 0.33 -19.49 4.91
N THR A 231 1.56 -18.96 4.88
CA THR A 231 2.16 -18.19 5.96
C THR A 231 1.69 -16.74 5.93
N ASP A 232 1.04 -16.28 7.01
CA ASP A 232 0.86 -14.85 7.28
C ASP A 232 2.01 -14.40 8.19
N TYR A 233 3.00 -13.74 7.61
CA TYR A 233 4.18 -13.28 8.34
C TYR A 233 3.85 -12.18 9.35
N ARG A 234 2.74 -11.45 9.17
CA ARG A 234 2.29 -10.46 10.16
C ARG A 234 1.71 -11.16 11.39
N LEU A 235 0.89 -12.20 11.19
CA LEU A 235 0.37 -13.02 12.29
C LEU A 235 1.49 -13.69 13.09
N GLU A 236 2.50 -14.24 12.41
CA GLU A 236 3.67 -14.81 13.09
C GLU A 236 4.44 -13.79 13.92
N ARG A 237 4.52 -12.54 13.45
CA ARG A 237 5.12 -11.44 14.21
C ARG A 237 4.28 -11.07 15.42
N MET A 238 2.96 -11.10 15.33
CA MET A 238 2.07 -10.87 16.46
C MET A 238 2.06 -12.01 17.48
N LYS A 239 2.48 -13.22 17.07
CA LYS A 239 2.47 -14.40 17.94
C LYS A 239 3.30 -14.18 19.20
N GLY A 240 2.66 -14.39 20.35
CA GLY A 240 3.27 -14.27 21.68
C GLY A 240 3.34 -12.83 22.22
N MET A 241 2.83 -11.82 21.50
CA MET A 241 2.73 -10.46 22.02
C MET A 241 1.33 -10.20 22.60
N PRO A 242 1.22 -9.70 23.85
CA PRO A 242 -0.02 -9.13 24.34
C PRO A 242 -0.46 -7.98 23.44
N THR A 243 -1.77 -7.83 23.22
CA THR A 243 -2.32 -6.69 22.48
C THR A 243 -3.01 -5.67 23.39
N TYR A 244 -3.18 -6.00 24.68
CA TYR A 244 -3.70 -5.07 25.67
C TYR A 244 -2.75 -5.04 26.87
N TYR A 245 -2.27 -3.86 27.21
CA TYR A 245 -1.35 -3.63 28.33
C TYR A 245 -2.03 -2.76 29.39
N HIS A 246 -1.92 -3.15 30.66
CA HIS A 246 -2.33 -2.36 31.80
C HIS A 246 -1.48 -2.73 33.03
N PRO A 247 -1.27 -1.82 33.99
CA PRO A 247 -1.65 -0.40 33.95
C PRO A 247 -0.78 0.42 32.99
N LEU A 248 -1.07 1.72 32.87
CA LEU A 248 -0.18 2.65 32.18
C LEU A 248 1.18 2.71 32.87
N GLY A 249 2.26 2.75 32.08
CA GLY A 249 3.61 2.83 32.61
C GLY A 249 4.69 2.72 31.53
N GLU A 250 5.94 2.76 31.98
CA GLU A 250 7.12 2.65 31.12
C GLU A 250 7.18 1.28 30.44
N GLU A 251 6.86 0.20 31.16
CA GLU A 251 6.82 -1.17 30.63
C GLU A 251 5.84 -1.31 29.46
N ALA A 252 4.59 -0.83 29.63
CA ALA A 252 3.59 -0.86 28.56
C ALA A 252 4.01 0.00 27.35
N THR A 253 4.65 1.16 27.62
CA THR A 253 5.15 2.04 26.55
C THR A 253 6.28 1.38 25.77
N GLN A 254 7.22 0.73 26.46
CA GLN A 254 8.31 0.02 25.85
C GLN A 254 7.81 -1.17 25.04
N ALA A 255 6.89 -1.97 25.59
CA ALA A 255 6.33 -3.13 24.89
C ALA A 255 5.59 -2.73 23.60
N LEU A 256 4.81 -1.64 23.62
CA LEU A 256 4.14 -1.13 22.42
C LEU A 256 5.14 -0.55 21.39
N SER A 257 6.23 0.07 21.86
CA SER A 257 7.33 0.52 20.99
C SER A 257 8.00 -0.66 20.31
N GLU A 258 8.36 -1.71 21.06
CA GLU A 258 8.93 -2.95 20.53
C GLU A 258 7.99 -3.63 19.53
N ALA A 259 6.69 -3.67 19.83
CA ALA A 259 5.67 -4.19 18.93
C ALA A 259 5.62 -3.40 17.61
N PHE A 260 5.68 -2.06 17.66
CA PHE A 260 5.73 -1.22 16.46
C PHE A 260 6.91 -1.61 15.57
N TRP A 261 8.13 -1.63 16.11
CA TRP A 261 9.34 -1.97 15.35
C TRP A 261 9.32 -3.39 14.77
N ARG A 262 8.84 -4.36 15.55
CA ARG A 262 8.69 -5.75 15.09
C ARG A 262 7.68 -5.86 13.96
N LEU A 263 6.61 -5.06 13.97
CA LEU A 263 5.58 -5.08 12.92
C LEU A 263 6.02 -4.34 11.65
N THR A 264 6.90 -3.34 11.77
CA THR A 264 7.39 -2.52 10.64
C THR A 264 8.71 -2.98 10.04
N ASP A 265 9.28 -4.12 10.45
CA ASP A 265 10.56 -4.62 9.89
C ASP A 265 11.74 -3.65 10.01
N HIS A 266 11.68 -2.76 10.99
CA HIS A 266 12.74 -1.81 11.27
C HIS A 266 13.46 -2.19 12.57
N ASP A 267 14.79 -2.03 12.56
CA ASP A 267 15.55 -2.03 13.80
C ASP A 267 15.17 -0.80 14.63
N VAL A 268 14.99 -0.99 15.95
CA VAL A 268 14.52 0.02 16.93
C VAL A 268 15.34 1.32 16.87
N ALA A 269 16.58 1.23 16.36
CA ALA A 269 17.54 2.33 16.29
C ALA A 269 17.31 3.33 15.13
N ASP A 270 16.53 3.02 14.09
CA ASP A 270 16.42 3.87 12.89
C ASP A 270 15.13 4.71 12.84
N ARG A 271 15.00 5.63 13.80
CA ARG A 271 13.87 6.58 13.88
C ARG A 271 13.76 7.53 12.68
N SER A 272 14.79 7.61 11.84
CA SER A 272 14.79 8.48 10.65
C SER A 272 13.86 7.99 9.54
N LYS A 273 13.49 6.70 9.57
CA LYS A 273 12.64 6.05 8.56
C LYS A 273 11.15 6.10 8.86
N VAL A 274 10.77 6.58 10.04
CA VAL A 274 9.38 6.62 10.50
C VAL A 274 8.99 8.06 10.74
N GLY A 275 7.85 8.48 10.18
CA GLY A 275 7.43 9.88 10.21
C GLY A 275 5.92 10.05 10.26
N PRO A 276 5.46 11.31 10.31
CA PRO A 276 4.05 11.58 10.25
C PRO A 276 3.50 11.28 8.86
N GLU A 277 2.33 10.69 8.82
CA GLU A 277 1.55 10.46 7.61
C GLU A 277 0.27 11.30 7.64
N VAL A 278 -0.16 11.81 6.48
CA VAL A 278 -1.36 12.64 6.37
C VAL A 278 -2.38 11.92 5.51
N LEU A 279 -3.52 11.61 6.10
CA LEU A 279 -4.67 11.03 5.43
C LEU A 279 -5.61 12.15 4.97
N ASP A 280 -6.16 12.01 3.75
CA ASP A 280 -7.26 12.85 3.29
C ASP A 280 -8.60 12.19 3.66
N VAL A 281 -9.41 12.91 4.42
CA VAL A 281 -10.74 12.49 4.85
C VAL A 281 -11.76 13.51 4.34
N LYS A 282 -12.32 13.25 3.15
CA LYS A 282 -13.33 14.11 2.52
C LYS A 282 -12.89 15.58 2.44
N GLY A 283 -11.63 15.83 2.08
CA GLY A 283 -11.04 17.16 1.95
C GLY A 283 -10.47 17.74 3.26
N ARG A 284 -10.51 16.99 4.37
CA ARG A 284 -9.79 17.33 5.61
C ARG A 284 -8.50 16.53 5.73
N LYS A 285 -7.48 17.13 6.31
CA LYS A 285 -6.20 16.44 6.59
C LYS A 285 -6.19 15.87 8.00
N LEU A 286 -6.02 14.57 8.13
CA LEU A 286 -5.83 13.86 9.39
C LEU A 286 -4.37 13.42 9.50
N THR A 287 -3.63 14.00 10.44
CA THR A 287 -2.22 13.68 10.66
C THR A 287 -2.06 12.55 11.67
N ILE A 288 -1.46 11.45 11.23
CA ILE A 288 -0.99 10.35 12.08
C ILE A 288 0.47 10.62 12.43
N PRO A 289 0.84 10.83 13.70
CA PRO A 289 2.18 11.30 14.06
C PRO A 289 3.32 10.36 13.70
N VAL A 290 3.04 9.05 13.76
CA VAL A 290 4.00 7.97 13.54
C VAL A 290 3.25 6.87 12.83
N ALA A 291 3.61 6.63 11.58
CA ALA A 291 3.10 5.53 10.80
C ALA A 291 4.20 4.97 9.91
N ASP A 292 4.20 3.65 9.71
CA ASP A 292 5.02 3.00 8.71
C ASP A 292 4.41 1.66 8.30
N ARG A 293 4.55 1.29 7.02
CA ARG A 293 4.14 -0.01 6.44
C ARG A 293 2.73 -0.50 6.85
N GLY A 294 1.77 0.42 7.03
CA GLY A 294 0.40 0.07 7.42
C GLY A 294 0.20 -0.13 8.93
N VAL A 295 1.16 0.27 9.76
CA VAL A 295 1.07 0.33 11.23
C VAL A 295 1.06 1.79 11.68
N ALA A 296 0.02 2.19 12.42
CA ALA A 296 -0.10 3.54 12.97
C ALA A 296 0.06 3.56 14.49
N VAL A 297 0.71 4.60 15.02
CA VAL A 297 0.73 4.91 16.45
C VAL A 297 -0.04 6.19 16.72
N VAL A 298 -1.06 6.10 17.57
CA VAL A 298 -1.96 7.19 17.94
C VAL A 298 -2.10 7.28 19.46
N SER A 299 -2.50 8.45 19.97
CA SER A 299 -2.85 8.59 21.39
C SER A 299 -4.36 8.74 21.57
N PHE A 300 -4.88 8.22 22.67
CA PHE A 300 -6.29 8.36 23.02
C PHE A 300 -6.72 9.83 23.01
N LYS A 301 -5.91 10.72 23.61
CA LYS A 301 -6.17 12.16 23.66
C LYS A 301 -6.35 12.78 22.27
N LYS A 302 -5.56 12.39 21.27
CA LYS A 302 -5.69 12.93 19.90
C LYS A 302 -6.84 12.31 19.12
N MET A 303 -7.14 11.03 19.32
CA MET A 303 -8.17 10.33 18.56
C MET A 303 -9.57 10.56 19.14
N CYS A 304 -9.70 10.54 20.46
CA CYS A 304 -10.98 10.61 21.15
C CYS A 304 -11.24 11.97 21.82
N GLY A 305 -10.21 12.78 22.08
CA GLY A 305 -10.36 14.15 22.61
C GLY A 305 -10.57 15.24 21.54
N ALA A 306 -10.31 14.94 20.27
CA ALA A 306 -10.55 15.86 19.16
C ALA A 306 -11.93 15.62 18.50
N ALA A 307 -12.40 16.58 17.70
CA ALA A 307 -13.65 16.50 16.94
C ALA A 307 -13.51 15.60 15.68
N LEU A 308 -13.09 14.36 15.88
CA LEU A 308 -13.09 13.30 14.87
C LEU A 308 -14.44 12.57 14.88
N GLY A 309 -14.81 12.00 13.74
CA GLY A 309 -16.04 11.23 13.56
C GLY A 309 -15.81 9.92 12.80
N ALA A 310 -16.90 9.20 12.52
CA ALA A 310 -16.85 7.87 11.92
C ALA A 310 -16.06 7.82 10.60
N ALA A 311 -16.16 8.85 9.75
CA ALA A 311 -15.40 8.91 8.50
C ALA A 311 -13.87 8.96 8.71
N ASP A 312 -13.40 9.61 9.77
CA ASP A 312 -11.98 9.67 10.11
C ASP A 312 -11.47 8.30 10.55
N TYR A 313 -12.23 7.64 11.42
CA TYR A 313 -11.87 6.32 11.94
C TYR A 313 -11.94 5.24 10.87
N LEU A 314 -12.91 5.32 9.94
CA LEU A 314 -12.93 4.45 8.77
C LEU A 314 -11.72 4.68 7.87
N GLN A 315 -11.29 5.93 7.66
CA GLN A 315 -10.08 6.20 6.88
C GLN A 315 -8.84 5.58 7.55
N ILE A 316 -8.70 5.69 8.87
CA ILE A 316 -7.64 5.00 9.62
C ILE A 316 -7.77 3.48 9.42
N ALA A 317 -8.97 2.94 9.57
CA ALA A 317 -9.23 1.51 9.46
C ALA A 317 -8.97 0.97 8.05
N TRP A 318 -9.13 1.78 7.00
CA TRP A 318 -8.83 1.39 5.62
C TRP A 318 -7.35 1.47 5.28
N HIS A 319 -6.63 2.41 5.89
CA HIS A 319 -5.24 2.68 5.58
C HIS A 319 -4.26 1.85 6.42
N TYR A 320 -4.63 1.51 7.66
CA TYR A 320 -3.77 0.79 8.59
C TYR A 320 -4.33 -0.58 8.93
N HIS A 321 -3.55 -1.62 8.65
CA HIS A 321 -3.88 -2.98 9.08
C HIS A 321 -3.64 -3.18 10.59
N THR A 322 -2.82 -2.33 11.21
CA THR A 322 -2.56 -2.35 12.66
C THR A 322 -2.55 -0.94 13.23
N VAL A 323 -3.25 -0.75 14.34
CA VAL A 323 -3.25 0.51 15.08
C VAL A 323 -2.83 0.27 16.51
N ILE A 324 -1.85 1.07 16.94
CA ILE A 324 -1.32 1.09 18.30
C ILE A 324 -1.84 2.34 18.99
N MET A 325 -2.64 2.20 20.05
CA MET A 325 -3.17 3.32 20.82
C MET A 325 -2.54 3.41 22.21
N VAL A 326 -1.97 4.57 22.53
CA VAL A 326 -1.37 4.82 23.84
C VAL A 326 -2.25 5.71 24.72
N GLY A 327 -2.18 5.46 26.03
CA GLY A 327 -2.70 6.35 27.07
C GLY A 327 -4.21 6.40 27.15
N ILE A 328 -4.88 5.24 27.09
CA ILE A 328 -6.33 5.15 27.32
C ILE A 328 -6.58 5.32 28.83
N PRO A 329 -7.23 6.41 29.28
CA PRO A 329 -7.51 6.62 30.70
C PRO A 329 -8.68 5.75 31.16
N LYS A 330 -8.87 5.60 32.48
CA LYS A 330 -10.16 5.13 33.01
C LYS A 330 -11.26 6.13 32.59
N LEU A 331 -12.29 5.64 31.93
CA LEU A 331 -13.40 6.46 31.44
C LEU A 331 -14.53 6.52 32.48
N GLY A 332 -15.32 7.58 32.40
CA GLY A 332 -16.42 7.84 33.32
C GLY A 332 -17.34 8.96 32.83
N PRO A 333 -18.27 9.43 33.68
CA PRO A 333 -19.28 10.41 33.26
C PRO A 333 -18.70 11.73 32.73
N HIS A 334 -17.51 12.14 33.19
CA HIS A 334 -16.86 13.40 32.83
C HIS A 334 -16.18 13.39 31.44
N ASN A 335 -15.98 12.22 30.83
CA ASN A 335 -15.37 12.07 29.49
C ASN A 335 -16.28 11.27 28.54
N ARG A 336 -17.59 11.53 28.65
CA ARG A 336 -18.64 10.83 27.88
C ARG A 336 -18.48 10.96 26.37
N ASP A 337 -18.06 12.12 25.88
CA ASP A 337 -17.88 12.33 24.44
C ASP A 337 -16.65 11.57 23.92
N GLU A 338 -15.56 11.55 24.70
CA GLU A 338 -14.38 10.72 24.44
C GLU A 338 -14.74 9.24 24.44
N ALA A 339 -15.55 8.78 25.40
CA ALA A 339 -16.01 7.39 25.46
C ALA A 339 -16.81 7.02 24.20
N LYS A 340 -17.77 7.86 23.77
CA LYS A 340 -18.52 7.63 22.52
C LYS A 340 -17.62 7.59 21.27
N ARG A 341 -16.63 8.47 21.22
CA ARG A 341 -15.63 8.47 20.13
C ARG A 341 -14.78 7.21 20.15
N PHE A 342 -14.39 6.73 21.33
CA PHE A 342 -13.67 5.48 21.48
C PHE A 342 -14.50 4.26 21.04
N ILE A 343 -15.79 4.20 21.38
CA ILE A 343 -16.72 3.19 20.85
C ILE A 343 -16.69 3.22 19.32
N THR A 344 -16.92 4.39 18.72
CA THR A 344 -16.95 4.55 17.25
C THR A 344 -15.61 4.15 16.60
N PHE A 345 -14.49 4.45 17.26
CA PHE A 345 -13.16 4.09 16.82
C PHE A 345 -12.95 2.56 16.83
N ILE A 346 -13.26 1.90 17.94
CA ILE A 346 -13.15 0.43 18.05
C ILE A 346 -14.07 -0.26 17.05
N ASP A 347 -15.28 0.26 16.85
CA ASP A 347 -16.24 -0.26 15.88
C ASP A 347 -15.66 -0.24 14.45
N ALA A 348 -15.07 0.89 14.04
CA ALA A 348 -14.44 1.02 12.75
C ALA A 348 -13.26 0.04 12.58
N LEU A 349 -12.42 -0.11 13.60
CA LEU A 349 -11.30 -1.07 13.56
C LEU A 349 -11.79 -2.52 13.49
N TYR A 350 -12.76 -2.87 14.33
CA TYR A 350 -13.31 -4.21 14.46
C TYR A 350 -13.98 -4.67 13.16
N GLU A 351 -14.81 -3.81 12.56
CA GLU A 351 -15.53 -4.13 11.32
C GLU A 351 -14.59 -4.29 10.12
N ASN A 352 -13.38 -3.71 10.19
CA ASN A 352 -12.36 -3.85 9.17
C ASN A 352 -11.26 -4.86 9.53
N ASN A 353 -11.44 -5.70 10.57
CA ASN A 353 -10.46 -6.68 11.03
C ASN A 353 -9.07 -6.12 11.35
N VAL A 354 -8.99 -4.83 11.71
CA VAL A 354 -7.74 -4.15 12.05
C VAL A 354 -7.20 -4.72 13.36
N LYS A 355 -5.89 -4.95 13.42
CA LYS A 355 -5.22 -5.38 14.65
C LYS A 355 -5.04 -4.19 15.57
N PHE A 356 -5.49 -4.32 16.81
CA PHE A 356 -5.45 -3.24 17.77
C PHE A 356 -4.54 -3.62 18.92
N LEU A 357 -3.49 -2.83 19.14
CA LEU A 357 -2.65 -2.92 20.32
C LEU A 357 -2.86 -1.66 21.15
N CYS A 358 -2.98 -1.76 22.47
CA CYS A 358 -3.11 -0.57 23.28
C CYS A 358 -2.56 -0.70 24.69
N CYS A 359 -2.34 0.46 25.32
CA CYS A 359 -2.14 0.55 26.76
C CYS A 359 -3.22 1.41 27.42
N ALA A 360 -3.75 0.90 28.54
CA ALA A 360 -4.82 1.51 29.29
C ALA A 360 -4.52 1.55 30.79
N GLU A 361 -5.21 2.44 31.51
CA GLU A 361 -5.08 2.59 32.96
C GLU A 361 -5.59 1.36 33.72
N VAL A 362 -6.60 0.70 33.17
CA VAL A 362 -7.37 -0.39 33.78
C VAL A 362 -7.65 -1.48 32.75
N PRO A 363 -8.00 -2.71 33.16
CA PRO A 363 -8.42 -3.76 32.21
C PRO A 363 -9.71 -3.37 31.46
N PRO A 364 -10.02 -4.03 30.32
CA PRO A 364 -11.18 -3.69 29.48
C PRO A 364 -12.50 -3.59 30.23
N GLU A 365 -12.75 -4.49 31.18
CA GLU A 365 -13.98 -4.56 31.97
C GLU A 365 -14.18 -3.34 32.89
N GLU A 366 -13.09 -2.71 33.31
CA GLU A 366 -13.09 -1.57 34.24
C GLU A 366 -12.98 -0.21 33.51
N LEU A 367 -12.87 -0.21 32.19
CA LEU A 367 -12.70 1.03 31.40
C LEU A 367 -13.88 2.00 31.56
N TYR A 368 -15.12 1.51 31.73
CA TYR A 368 -16.31 2.35 31.93
C TYR A 368 -17.34 1.63 32.82
N GLU A 369 -17.15 1.72 34.13
CA GLU A 369 -17.96 0.98 35.12
C GLU A 369 -19.39 1.51 35.27
N GLU A 370 -19.61 2.83 35.20
CA GLU A 370 -20.92 3.42 35.50
C GLU A 370 -21.21 4.68 34.66
N GLY A 371 -22.49 4.88 34.29
CA GLY A 371 -22.97 6.10 33.62
C GLY A 371 -23.89 5.87 32.41
N HIS A 372 -24.41 6.97 31.85
CA HIS A 372 -25.23 6.95 30.64
C HIS A 372 -24.42 6.51 29.41
N GLY A 373 -24.68 5.29 28.96
CA GLY A 373 -24.04 4.65 27.81
C GLY A 373 -23.20 3.43 28.15
N HIS A 374 -23.23 3.00 29.42
CA HIS A 374 -22.57 1.79 29.89
C HIS A 374 -22.93 0.54 29.05
N PHE A 375 -24.19 0.38 28.63
CA PHE A 375 -24.61 -0.74 27.79
C PHE A 375 -23.93 -0.74 26.42
N GLU A 376 -23.78 0.41 25.76
CA GLU A 376 -23.07 0.50 24.48
C GLU A 376 -21.56 0.25 24.68
N PHE A 377 -21.03 0.65 25.83
CA PHE A 377 -19.64 0.39 26.19
C PHE A 377 -19.35 -1.09 26.46
N GLN A 378 -20.30 -1.85 27.04
CA GLN A 378 -20.15 -3.30 27.23
C GLN A 378 -19.88 -4.04 25.90
N ARG A 379 -20.55 -3.64 24.81
CA ARG A 379 -20.27 -4.17 23.46
C ARG A 379 -18.83 -3.87 23.03
N THR A 380 -18.31 -2.69 23.38
CA THR A 380 -16.93 -2.30 23.09
C THR A 380 -15.95 -3.14 23.89
N VAL A 381 -16.24 -3.44 25.16
CA VAL A 381 -15.45 -4.37 25.98
C VAL A 381 -15.41 -5.76 25.33
N SER A 382 -16.56 -6.30 24.91
CA SER A 382 -16.60 -7.60 24.21
C SER A 382 -15.75 -7.60 22.93
N ARG A 383 -15.81 -6.52 22.14
CA ARG A 383 -14.98 -6.35 20.93
C ARG A 383 -13.49 -6.30 21.28
N LEU A 384 -13.09 -5.52 22.29
CA LEU A 384 -11.70 -5.46 22.76
C LEU A 384 -11.19 -6.84 23.21
N MET A 385 -12.03 -7.63 23.87
CA MET A 385 -11.69 -8.99 24.28
C MET A 385 -11.56 -9.92 23.08
N GLU A 386 -12.48 -9.87 22.12
CA GLU A 386 -12.38 -10.67 20.89
C GLU A 386 -11.15 -10.29 20.07
N MET A 387 -10.81 -9.00 19.98
CA MET A 387 -9.65 -8.49 19.24
C MET A 387 -8.31 -9.01 19.79
N GLN A 388 -8.27 -9.51 21.03
CA GLN A 388 -7.12 -10.17 21.64
C GLN A 388 -7.03 -11.68 21.29
N SER A 389 -8.12 -12.28 20.77
CA SER A 389 -8.17 -13.71 20.47
C SER A 389 -7.29 -14.08 19.28
N GLN A 390 -6.71 -15.28 19.30
CA GLN A 390 -5.94 -15.81 18.17
C GLN A 390 -6.79 -15.90 16.90
N GLU A 391 -8.08 -16.20 17.03
CA GLU A 391 -9.02 -16.25 15.91
C GLU A 391 -9.16 -14.89 15.23
N TYR A 392 -9.37 -13.82 16.01
CA TYR A 392 -9.44 -12.47 15.46
C TYR A 392 -8.10 -12.02 14.86
N LEU A 393 -6.98 -12.30 15.54
CA LEU A 393 -5.65 -11.97 15.02
C LEU A 393 -5.37 -12.69 13.70
N ALA A 394 -5.87 -13.91 13.51
CA ALA A 394 -5.74 -14.66 12.25
C ALA A 394 -6.62 -14.15 11.10
N LYS A 395 -7.63 -13.30 11.36
CA LYS A 395 -8.44 -12.68 10.29
C LYS A 395 -7.55 -11.75 9.44
N GLY A 396 -7.67 -11.78 8.11
CA GLY A 396 -7.07 -10.76 7.25
C GLY A 396 -7.70 -9.38 7.48
N HIS A 397 -6.92 -8.32 7.35
CA HIS A 397 -7.42 -6.93 7.31
C HIS A 397 -8.42 -6.78 6.14
N ALA A 398 -9.62 -6.27 6.42
CA ALA A 398 -10.81 -6.49 5.59
C ALA A 398 -10.92 -5.59 4.34
N VAL A 399 -9.79 -5.09 3.81
CA VAL A 399 -9.76 -3.99 2.84
C VAL A 399 -9.03 -4.37 1.56
#